data_AF-A0A7S0N1S5-F1
#
_entry.id   AF-A0A7S0N1S5-F1
#
_cell.length_a   1.000
_cell.length_b   1.000
_cell.length_c   1.000
_cell.angle_alpha   90.00
_cell.angle_beta   90.00
_cell.angle_gamma   90.00
#
_symmetry.space_group_name_H-M   'P 1'
#
loop_
_entity.id
_entity.type
_entity.pdbx_description
1 polymer ?
#
loop_
_entity_poly.entity_id
_entity_poly.type
_entity_poly.pdbx_seq_one_letter_code
_entity_poly.pdbx_strand_id
1 'polypeptide(L)'
;RQFLFRREHVGKSKALVAAEQVKKFNPSAKLQIIAHHGNIKDKKFGADFMQKFDLVFNALDNIEARRHVNRVCIAVDKPLIDGGTQGYDGQVVTIKRGTAACYDCEPKPAPKGFAV
;
A
#
# COMPACT_ATOMS: atom_id res chain seq x y z
N ARG A 1 -16.21 -6.11 -2.41
CA ARG A 1 -15.31 -4.99 -2.02
C ARG A 1 -14.20 -4.65 -3.03
N GLN A 2 -13.84 -5.50 -4.01
CA GLN A 2 -12.79 -5.18 -5.01
C GLN A 2 -13.41 -5.15 -6.42
N PHE A 3 -13.99 -4.00 -6.81
CA PHE A 3 -14.88 -3.89 -7.98
C PHE A 3 -14.18 -3.89 -9.34
N LEU A 4 -12.85 -3.76 -9.38
CA LEU A 4 -12.07 -3.83 -10.64
C LEU A 4 -11.98 -5.26 -11.20
N PHE A 5 -12.31 -6.28 -10.41
CA PHE A 5 -12.15 -7.67 -10.80
C PHE A 5 -13.49 -8.33 -11.17
N ARG A 6 -13.43 -9.35 -12.03
CA ARG A 6 -14.55 -10.15 -12.53
C ARG A 6 -14.25 -11.63 -12.35
N ARG A 7 -15.23 -12.50 -12.59
CA ARG A 7 -15.07 -13.95 -12.40
C ARG A 7 -13.99 -14.53 -13.32
N GLU A 8 -13.82 -14.00 -14.54
CA GLU A 8 -12.74 -14.42 -15.44
C GLU A 8 -11.32 -14.01 -14.98
N HIS A 9 -11.21 -13.16 -13.95
CA HIS A 9 -9.93 -12.70 -13.41
C HIS A 9 -9.46 -13.55 -12.22
N VAL A 10 -10.23 -14.56 -11.79
CA VAL A 10 -9.83 -15.45 -10.71
C VAL A 10 -8.52 -16.16 -11.07
N GLY A 11 -7.58 -16.19 -10.13
CA GLY A 11 -6.23 -16.74 -10.33
C GLY A 11 -5.24 -15.78 -11.00
N LYS A 12 -5.71 -14.68 -11.61
CA LYS A 12 -4.82 -13.67 -12.21
C LYS A 12 -4.25 -12.71 -11.17
N SER A 13 -3.12 -12.09 -11.49
CA SER A 13 -2.51 -11.05 -10.66
C SER A 13 -3.44 -9.85 -10.50
N LYS A 14 -3.73 -9.48 -9.24
CA LYS A 14 -4.52 -8.28 -8.94
C LYS A 14 -3.86 -7.00 -9.48
N ALA A 15 -2.54 -6.90 -9.40
CA ALA A 15 -1.81 -5.72 -9.86
C ALA A 15 -1.94 -5.54 -11.37
N LEU A 16 -1.69 -6.62 -12.14
CA LEU A 16 -1.75 -6.58 -13.60
C LEU A 16 -3.18 -6.31 -14.09
N VAL A 17 -4.18 -7.00 -13.53
CA VAL A 17 -5.58 -6.81 -13.92
C VAL A 17 -6.07 -5.42 -13.54
N ALA A 18 -5.75 -4.90 -12.34
CA ALA A 18 -6.16 -3.57 -11.94
C ALA A 18 -5.60 -2.49 -12.90
N ALA A 19 -4.31 -2.60 -13.28
CA ALA A 19 -3.71 -1.67 -14.22
C ALA A 19 -4.38 -1.70 -15.60
N GLU A 20 -4.71 -2.90 -16.11
CA GLU A 20 -5.43 -3.05 -17.36
C GLU A 20 -6.83 -2.43 -17.30
N GLN A 21 -7.58 -2.69 -16.22
CA GLN A 21 -8.94 -2.20 -16.05
C GLN A 21 -8.98 -0.68 -15.88
N VAL A 22 -8.06 -0.10 -15.10
CA VAL A 22 -7.96 1.36 -14.93
C VAL A 22 -7.65 2.06 -16.26
N LYS A 23 -6.79 1.49 -17.11
CA LYS A 23 -6.52 2.03 -18.45
C LYS A 23 -7.77 2.06 -19.34
N LYS A 24 -8.67 1.08 -19.17
CA LYS A 24 -9.96 1.04 -19.90
C LYS A 24 -10.98 2.05 -19.36
N PHE A 25 -10.93 2.38 -18.06
CA PHE A 25 -11.86 3.33 -17.43
C PHE A 25 -11.72 4.75 -17.98
N ASN A 26 -10.49 5.21 -18.26
CA ASN A 26 -10.27 6.53 -18.86
C ASN A 26 -9.14 6.48 -19.90
N PRO A 27 -9.45 6.08 -21.15
CA PRO A 27 -8.45 6.00 -22.22
C PRO A 27 -7.82 7.36 -22.56
N SER A 28 -8.56 8.45 -22.35
CA SER A 28 -8.08 9.81 -22.66
C SER A 28 -6.97 10.29 -21.74
N ALA A 29 -6.89 9.76 -20.52
CA ALA A 29 -5.92 10.17 -19.50
C ALA A 29 -4.48 9.72 -19.78
N LYS A 30 -4.24 8.91 -20.83
CA LYS A 30 -2.90 8.41 -21.23
C LYS A 30 -2.06 7.91 -20.03
N LEU A 31 -2.71 7.21 -19.09
CA LEU A 31 -2.11 6.80 -17.83
C LEU A 31 -0.94 5.83 -18.03
N GLN A 32 0.23 6.21 -17.52
CA GLN A 32 1.39 5.32 -17.44
C GLN A 32 1.33 4.52 -16.14
N ILE A 33 0.80 3.30 -16.21
CA ILE A 33 0.71 2.39 -15.06
C ILE A 33 1.69 1.24 -15.25
N ILE A 34 2.64 1.14 -14.33
CA ILE A 34 3.58 0.02 -14.21
C ILE A 34 3.12 -0.85 -13.05
N ALA A 35 2.63 -2.05 -13.36
CA ALA A 35 2.13 -2.98 -12.38
C ALA A 35 3.20 -4.00 -11.99
N HIS A 36 3.38 -4.20 -10.69
CA HIS A 36 4.28 -5.21 -10.15
C HIS A 36 3.50 -6.28 -9.40
N HIS A 37 3.70 -7.54 -9.76
CA HIS A 37 3.30 -8.68 -8.95
C HIS A 37 4.49 -9.10 -8.09
N GLY A 38 4.42 -8.85 -6.78
CA GLY A 38 5.48 -9.22 -5.84
C GLY A 38 5.14 -8.84 -4.40
N ASN A 39 6.06 -9.15 -3.50
CA ASN A 39 5.95 -8.75 -2.09
C ASN A 39 6.66 -7.42 -1.91
N ILE A 40 6.00 -6.43 -1.28
CA ILE A 40 6.60 -5.12 -1.04
C ILE A 40 7.88 -5.17 -0.19
N LYS A 41 8.07 -6.26 0.56
CA LYS A 41 9.28 -6.52 1.35
C LYS A 41 10.46 -7.05 0.52
N ASP A 42 10.26 -7.35 -0.76
CA ASP A 42 11.34 -7.80 -1.65
C ASP A 42 12.38 -6.68 -1.83
N LYS A 43 13.67 -7.06 -1.85
CA LYS A 43 14.80 -6.11 -1.96
C LYS A 43 14.68 -5.11 -3.12
N LYS A 44 14.03 -5.50 -4.22
CA LYS A 44 13.80 -4.65 -5.41
C LYS A 44 12.92 -3.43 -5.13
N PHE A 45 12.12 -3.44 -4.07
CA PHE A 45 11.24 -2.33 -3.67
C PHE A 45 11.82 -1.51 -2.51
N GLY A 46 13.14 -1.52 -2.35
CA GLY A 46 13.85 -0.75 -1.33
C GLY A 46 13.91 0.76 -1.61
N ALA A 47 14.90 1.42 -1.00
CA ALA A 47 15.08 2.87 -1.04
C ALA A 47 15.13 3.44 -2.46
N ASP A 48 15.96 2.87 -3.35
CA ASP A 48 16.12 3.36 -4.73
C ASP A 48 14.84 3.30 -5.56
N PHE A 49 13.97 2.33 -5.26
CA PHE A 49 12.66 2.24 -5.88
C PHE A 49 11.73 3.32 -5.31
N MET A 50 11.69 3.46 -3.99
CA MET A 50 10.80 4.43 -3.33
C MET A 50 11.16 5.90 -3.62
N GLN A 51 12.43 6.21 -3.86
CA GLN A 51 12.87 7.57 -4.21
C GLN A 51 12.23 8.11 -5.49
N LYS A 52 11.77 7.23 -6.40
CA LYS A 52 11.16 7.58 -7.69
C LYS A 52 9.76 8.16 -7.59
N PHE A 53 9.13 8.08 -6.42
CA PHE A 53 7.75 8.54 -6.21
C PHE A 53 7.70 9.86 -5.48
N ASP A 54 6.71 10.69 -5.78
CA ASP A 54 6.42 11.92 -5.04
C ASP A 54 5.57 11.63 -3.78
N LEU A 55 4.75 10.57 -3.82
CA LEU A 55 3.81 10.20 -2.78
C LEU A 55 3.54 8.69 -2.81
N VAL A 56 3.41 8.08 -1.63
CA VAL A 56 3.13 6.65 -1.47
C VAL A 56 1.79 6.45 -0.76
N PHE A 57 0.98 5.51 -1.25
CA PHE A 57 -0.27 5.10 -0.61
C PHE A 57 -0.20 3.63 -0.17
N ASN A 58 -0.49 3.37 1.10
CA ASN A 58 -0.68 2.02 1.60
C ASN A 58 -2.15 1.59 1.50
N ALA A 59 -2.37 0.44 0.88
CA ALA A 59 -3.63 -0.29 0.84
C ALA A 59 -3.41 -1.75 1.29
N LEU A 60 -2.61 -1.92 2.36
CA LEU A 60 -2.12 -3.21 2.87
C LEU A 60 -3.01 -3.75 3.99
N ASP A 61 -3.05 -5.07 4.15
CA ASP A 61 -3.91 -5.75 5.13
C ASP A 61 -3.16 -6.30 6.36
N ASN A 62 -1.84 -6.15 6.42
CA ASN A 62 -1.02 -6.67 7.52
C ASN A 62 -0.04 -5.62 8.07
N ILE A 63 0.21 -5.71 9.38
CA ILE A 63 1.03 -4.76 10.13
C ILE A 63 2.49 -4.78 9.68
N GLU A 64 3.04 -5.95 9.37
CA GLU A 64 4.45 -6.12 9.03
C GLU A 64 4.80 -5.38 7.72
N ALA A 65 3.98 -5.51 6.69
CA ALA A 65 4.18 -4.81 5.41
C ALA A 65 3.98 -3.29 5.57
N ARG A 66 2.99 -2.85 6.36
CA ARG A 66 2.80 -1.41 6.67
C ARG A 66 4.05 -0.83 7.35
N ARG A 67 4.61 -1.54 8.34
CA ARG A 67 5.87 -1.15 9.01
C ARG A 67 7.05 -1.11 8.05
N HIS A 68 7.16 -2.08 7.14
CA HIS A 68 8.22 -2.08 6.14
C HIS A 68 8.17 -0.82 5.26
N VAL A 69 7.01 -0.52 4.68
CA VAL A 69 6.84 0.68 3.84
C VAL A 69 7.07 1.96 4.63
N ASN A 70 6.56 2.03 5.87
CA ASN A 70 6.82 3.16 6.77
C ASN A 70 8.33 3.42 6.95
N ARG A 71 9.12 2.37 7.26
CA ARG A 71 10.56 2.51 7.45
C ARG A 71 11.27 2.98 6.19
N VAL A 72 10.93 2.42 5.04
CA VAL A 72 11.54 2.83 3.76
C VAL A 72 11.17 4.28 3.42
N CYS A 73 9.89 4.65 3.51
CA CYS A 73 9.43 6.01 3.21
C CYS A 73 10.06 7.05 4.14
N ILE A 74 10.15 6.76 5.44
CA ILE A 74 10.87 7.63 6.38
C ILE A 74 12.35 7.70 5.97
N ALA A 75 13.01 6.58 5.66
CA ALA A 75 14.43 6.55 5.29
C ALA A 75 14.74 7.44 4.06
N VAL A 76 13.85 7.50 3.08
CA VAL A 76 14.03 8.28 1.85
C VAL A 76 13.27 9.61 1.81
N ASP A 77 12.72 10.03 2.96
CA ASP A 77 11.91 11.24 3.12
C ASP A 77 10.77 11.40 2.09
N LYS A 78 10.00 10.32 1.90
CA LYS A 78 8.82 10.32 1.04
C LYS A 78 7.55 10.38 1.87
N PRO A 79 6.58 11.24 1.52
CA PRO A 79 5.30 11.27 2.20
C PRO A 79 4.53 9.96 1.94
N LEU A 80 3.90 9.44 2.99
CA LEU A 80 3.13 8.21 2.98
C LEU A 80 1.72 8.48 3.52
N ILE A 81 0.70 8.01 2.81
CA ILE A 81 -0.68 7.97 3.27
C ILE A 81 -1.04 6.51 3.56
N ASP A 82 -1.33 6.19 4.81
CA ASP A 82 -1.69 4.85 5.25
C ASP A 82 -3.17 4.77 5.62
N GLY A 83 -3.92 3.98 4.85
CA GLY A 83 -5.34 3.73 5.06
C GLY A 83 -5.58 2.34 5.67
N GLY A 84 -6.57 2.22 6.55
CA GLY A 84 -7.00 0.95 7.13
C GLY A 84 -8.51 0.89 7.34
N THR A 85 -9.08 -0.31 7.27
CA THR A 85 -10.51 -0.56 7.48
C THR A 85 -10.72 -1.85 8.26
N GLN A 86 -11.67 -1.87 9.17
CA GLN A 86 -12.14 -3.06 9.88
C GLN A 86 -13.66 -3.00 10.07
N GLY A 87 -14.40 -3.84 9.33
CA GLY A 87 -15.87 -3.78 9.36
C GLY A 87 -16.38 -2.43 8.87
N TYR A 88 -17.04 -1.69 9.75
CA TYR A 88 -17.53 -0.32 9.49
C TYR A 88 -16.53 0.77 9.90
N ASP A 89 -15.48 0.41 10.63
CA ASP A 89 -14.45 1.34 11.08
C ASP A 89 -13.39 1.55 10.01
N GLY A 90 -12.86 2.77 9.94
CA GLY A 90 -11.80 3.14 9.02
C GLY A 90 -10.92 4.24 9.58
N GLN A 91 -9.68 4.28 9.13
CA GLN A 91 -8.71 5.31 9.50
C GLN A 91 -7.82 5.67 8.31
N VAL A 92 -7.34 6.91 8.29
CA VAL A 92 -6.32 7.40 7.37
C VAL A 92 -5.32 8.22 8.16
N VAL A 93 -4.03 7.95 7.97
CA VAL A 93 -2.94 8.72 8.58
C VAL A 93 -1.95 9.20 7.53
N THR A 94 -1.43 10.41 7.72
CA THR A 94 -0.37 10.99 6.90
C THR A 94 0.95 10.93 7.65
N ILE A 95 1.98 10.39 7.01
CA ILE A 95 3.31 10.18 7.57
C ILE A 95 4.33 10.94 6.74
N LYS A 96 5.13 11.79 7.39
CA LYS A 96 6.23 12.54 6.77
C LYS A 96 7.30 12.86 7.80
N ARG A 97 8.56 12.56 7.48
CA ARG A 97 9.70 12.80 8.37
C ARG A 97 9.76 14.28 8.77
N GLY A 98 9.95 14.54 10.06
CA GLY A 98 10.06 15.89 10.60
C GLY A 98 8.77 16.73 10.57
N THR A 99 7.66 16.21 10.05
CA THR A 99 6.38 16.93 9.96
C THR A 99 5.24 16.22 10.71
N ALA A 100 5.16 14.88 10.62
CA ALA A 100 4.09 14.10 11.23
C ALA A 100 4.64 12.81 11.88
N ALA A 101 3.86 12.26 12.82
CA ALA A 101 4.19 10.98 13.45
C ALA A 101 4.26 9.85 12.40
N CYS A 102 5.18 8.89 12.60
CA CYS A 102 5.27 7.71 11.75
C CYS A 102 4.31 6.60 12.21
N TYR A 103 4.15 5.56 11.40
CA TYR A 103 3.26 4.44 11.72
C TYR A 103 3.58 3.75 13.06
N ASP A 104 4.87 3.71 13.43
CA ASP A 104 5.38 3.09 14.66
C ASP A 104 5.48 4.06 15.85
N CYS A 105 5.13 5.34 15.68
CA CYS A 105 5.11 6.30 16.81
C CYS A 105 3.96 6.01 17.79
N GLU A 106 2.91 5.35 17.34
CA GLU A 106 1.79 4.94 18.17
C GLU A 106 1.80 3.42 18.38
N PRO A 107 1.77 2.93 19.63
CA PRO A 107 1.66 1.51 19.89
C PRO A 107 0.33 0.98 19.34
N LYS A 108 0.40 -0.13 18.59
CA LYS A 108 -0.78 -0.82 18.08
C LYS A 108 -1.11 -2.00 19.02
N PRO A 109 -2.38 -2.23 19.34
CA PRO A 109 -2.77 -3.31 20.24
C PRO A 109 -2.29 -4.66 19.70
N ALA A 110 -1.79 -5.51 20.60
CA ALA A 110 -1.35 -6.84 20.25
C ALA A 110 -2.56 -7.67 19.73
N PRO A 111 -2.34 -8.58 18.76
CA PRO A 111 -3.37 -9.54 18.37
C PRO A 111 -3.83 -10.32 19.60
N LYS A 112 -5.14 -10.56 19.72
CA LYS A 112 -5.69 -11.38 20.81
C LYS A 112 -5.18 -12.82 20.65
N GLY A 113 -4.30 -13.25 21.55
CA GLY A 113 -3.94 -14.65 21.73
C GLY A 113 -4.92 -15.31 22.70
N PHE A 114 -5.35 -16.52 22.39
CA PHE A 114 -6.09 -17.35 23.35
C PHE A 114 -5.09 -18.30 24.00
N ALA A 115 -5.22 -18.51 25.32
CA ALA A 115 -4.46 -19.55 26.00
C ALA A 115 -4.82 -20.90 25.35
N VAL A 116 -3.78 -21.68 25.02
CA VAL A 116 -3.90 -23.04 24.50
C VAL A 116 -4.00 -24.01 25.65
#